data_AF-A0A9D7RS37-F1
#
_entry.id   AF-A0A9D7RS37-F1
#
_cell.length_a   1.000
_cell.length_b   1.000
_cell.length_c   1.000
_cell.angle_alpha   90.00
_cell.angle_beta   90.00
_cell.angle_gamma   90.00
#
_symmetry.space_group_name_H-M   'P 1'
#
loop_
_entity.id
_entity.type
_entity.pdbx_description
1 polymer ?
#
loop_
_entity_poly.entity_id
_entity_poly.type
_entity_poly.pdbx_seq_one_letter_code
_entity_poly.pdbx_strand_id
1 'polypeptide(L)'
;MIRSNAQVVDTLDQDVSPKNGIEQLAIKYYGIDFTKEQRKEIENVEIEFIYLIDEYGDPTLSEINGVKNQEIIDSLINKTKEVERFYPRAKKWCSRTLNILHETHIPSLQS
;
A
#
# COMPACT_ATOMS: atom_id res chain seq x y z
N MET A 1 19.47 -9.76 -38.93
CA MET A 1 18.18 -9.55 -38.26
C MET A 1 18.43 -9.45 -36.77
N ILE A 2 18.25 -8.28 -36.16
CA ILE A 2 18.38 -8.10 -34.71
C ILE A 2 17.00 -8.38 -34.10
N ARG A 3 16.90 -9.41 -33.27
CA ARG A 3 15.72 -9.66 -32.44
C ARG A 3 15.80 -8.72 -31.23
N SER A 4 15.11 -7.59 -31.30
CA SER A 4 14.89 -6.74 -30.13
C SER A 4 13.89 -7.44 -29.22
N ASN A 5 14.36 -8.09 -28.17
CA ASN A 5 13.51 -8.49 -27.06
C ASN A 5 13.15 -7.21 -26.30
N ALA A 6 11.97 -6.66 -26.60
CA ALA A 6 11.34 -5.69 -25.72
C ALA A 6 11.14 -6.38 -24.36
N GLN A 7 12.00 -6.06 -23.40
CA GLN A 7 11.73 -6.39 -22.00
C GLN A 7 10.48 -5.58 -21.63
N VAL A 8 9.33 -6.24 -21.63
CA VAL A 8 8.13 -5.71 -20.99
C VAL A 8 8.48 -5.67 -19.50
N VAL A 9 8.93 -4.52 -19.02
CA VAL A 9 8.98 -4.24 -17.59
C VAL A 9 7.55 -4.40 -17.11
N ASP A 10 7.32 -5.39 -16.26
CA ASP A 10 6.02 -5.67 -15.67
C ASP A 10 5.75 -4.59 -14.63
N THR A 11 5.26 -3.43 -15.08
CA THR A 11 5.03 -2.23 -14.23
C THR A 11 3.76 -2.33 -13.37
N LEU A 12 3.19 -3.54 -13.18
CA LEU A 12 1.81 -3.70 -12.72
C LEU A 12 1.63 -4.31 -11.32
N ASP A 13 2.71 -4.54 -10.58
CA ASP A 13 2.64 -4.74 -9.12
C ASP A 13 2.82 -3.38 -8.44
N GLN A 14 1.82 -2.97 -7.67
CA GLN A 14 1.88 -1.71 -6.92
C GLN A 14 1.91 -2.01 -5.42
N ASP A 15 2.97 -1.54 -4.77
CA ASP A 15 3.02 -1.50 -3.31
C ASP A 15 2.06 -0.46 -2.74
N VAL A 16 1.75 -0.65 -1.46
CA VAL A 16 0.91 0.27 -0.71
C VAL A 16 1.64 1.58 -0.53
N SER A 17 1.01 2.70 -0.88
CA SER A 17 1.62 4.02 -0.72
C SER A 17 0.60 5.11 -0.44
N PRO A 18 0.98 6.20 0.24
CA PRO A 18 0.13 7.39 0.37
C PRO A 18 -0.12 8.01 -1.01
N LYS A 19 -1.35 8.46 -1.27
CA LYS A 19 -1.72 9.02 -2.59
C LYS A 19 -0.91 10.25 -2.99
N ASN A 20 -0.62 11.11 -2.02
CA ASN A 20 0.04 12.40 -2.26
C ASN A 20 1.49 12.41 -1.74
N GLY A 21 2.09 11.24 -1.53
CA GLY A 21 3.43 11.12 -0.95
C GLY A 21 3.47 11.21 0.58
N ILE A 22 4.66 10.97 1.14
CA ILE A 22 4.89 10.91 2.59
C ILE A 22 4.83 12.31 3.20
N GLU A 23 5.24 13.34 2.47
CA GLU A 23 5.26 14.72 2.92
C GLU A 23 3.86 15.23 3.24
N GLN A 24 2.90 14.93 2.36
CA GLN A 24 1.49 15.30 2.56
C GLN A 24 0.85 14.50 3.70
N LEU A 25 1.24 13.24 3.87
CA LEU A 25 0.84 12.46 5.04
C LEU A 25 1.34 13.11 6.34
N ALA A 26 2.62 13.50 6.38
CA ALA A 26 3.22 14.15 7.54
C ALA A 26 2.53 15.48 7.91
N ILE A 27 2.16 16.30 6.92
CA ILE A 27 1.43 17.56 7.15
C ILE A 27 0.13 17.35 7.92
N LYS A 28 -0.58 16.23 7.71
CA LYS A 28 -1.82 15.92 8.46
C LYS A 28 -1.54 15.81 9.96
N TYR A 29 -0.41 15.23 10.34
CA TYR A 29 0.00 15.05 11.75
C TYR A 29 0.55 16.33 12.38
N TYR A 30 1.18 17.21 11.61
CA TYR A 30 1.60 18.54 12.10
C TYR A 30 0.41 19.41 12.56
N GLY A 31 -0.82 19.09 12.14
CA GLY A 31 -2.03 19.77 12.59
C GLY A 31 -2.51 19.39 14.00
N ILE A 32 -1.81 18.51 14.72
CA ILE A 32 -2.14 18.16 16.11
C ILE A 32 -1.53 19.21 17.05
N ASP A 33 -2.36 19.82 17.89
CA ASP A 33 -1.90 20.79 18.88
C ASP A 33 -1.51 20.11 20.20
N PHE A 34 -0.27 19.60 20.24
CA PHE A 34 0.29 19.03 21.46
C PHE A 34 0.61 20.11 22.50
N THR A 35 0.42 19.79 23.78
CA THR A 35 0.85 20.64 24.89
C THR A 35 2.38 20.80 24.92
N LYS A 36 2.89 21.77 25.70
CA LYS A 36 4.35 21.97 25.81
C LYS A 36 5.05 20.75 26.38
N GLU A 37 4.41 20.07 27.32
CA GLU A 37 4.89 18.85 27.97
C GLU A 37 4.92 17.71 26.96
N GLN A 38 3.84 17.49 26.22
CA GLN A 38 3.77 16.47 25.17
C GLN A 38 4.79 16.72 24.06
N ARG A 39 5.00 17.98 23.66
CA ARG A 39 6.03 18.34 22.65
C ARG A 39 7.43 17.97 23.10
N LYS A 40 7.77 18.20 24.37
CA LYS A 40 9.07 17.82 24.92
C LYS A 40 9.29 16.29 24.91
N GLU A 41 8.22 15.52 25.07
CA GLU A 41 8.31 14.05 25.06
C GLU A 41 8.57 13.47 23.68
N ILE A 42 8.17 14.17 22.61
CA ILE A 42 8.37 13.73 21.22
C ILE A 42 9.50 14.47 20.50
N GLU A 43 10.09 15.47 21.16
CA GLU A 43 11.19 16.25 20.61
C GLU A 43 12.42 15.35 20.41
N ASN A 44 12.94 15.32 19.18
CA ASN A 44 14.06 14.46 18.77
C ASN A 44 13.84 12.95 18.97
N VAL A 45 12.58 12.52 19.02
CA VAL A 45 12.21 11.10 19.05
C VAL A 45 11.80 10.66 17.65
N GLU A 46 12.39 9.57 17.18
CA GLU A 46 11.92 8.89 15.97
C GLU A 46 10.63 8.13 16.31
N ILE A 47 9.53 8.60 15.72
CA ILE A 47 8.21 7.97 15.87
C ILE A 47 7.91 7.21 14.59
N GLU A 48 7.64 5.92 14.72
CA GLU A 48 7.27 5.07 13.58
C GLU A 48 5.78 4.80 13.60
N PHE A 49 5.15 4.97 12.44
CA PHE A 49 3.74 4.64 12.22
C PHE A 49 3.61 3.38 11.38
N ILE A 50 3.03 2.34 11.97
CA ILE A 50 2.76 1.08 11.27
C ILE A 50 1.28 1.04 10.95
N TYR A 51 0.98 1.08 9.65
CA TYR A 51 -0.39 1.06 9.15
C TYR A 51 -0.79 -0.33 8.66
N LEU A 52 -2.01 -0.73 9.01
CA LEU A 52 -2.75 -1.76 8.31
C LEU A 52 -3.66 -1.08 7.28
N ILE A 53 -3.47 -1.42 6.00
CA ILE A 53 -4.26 -0.87 4.89
C ILE A 53 -5.20 -1.96 4.36
N ASP A 54 -6.49 -1.65 4.27
CA ASP A 54 -7.49 -2.58 3.75
C ASP A 54 -7.56 -2.61 2.21
N GLU A 55 -8.50 -3.39 1.66
CA GLU A 55 -8.70 -3.53 0.22
C GLU A 55 -9.17 -2.24 -0.48
N TYR A 56 -9.75 -1.29 0.26
CA TYR A 56 -10.20 0.02 -0.24
C TYR A 56 -9.15 1.11 -0.07
N GLY A 57 -8.05 0.80 0.63
CA GLY A 57 -6.98 1.74 0.94
C GLY A 57 -7.21 2.51 2.23
N ASP A 58 -8.20 2.16 3.06
CA ASP A 58 -8.45 2.84 4.33
C ASP A 58 -7.35 2.47 5.36
N PRO A 59 -6.63 3.47 5.93
CA PRO A 59 -5.55 3.23 6.88
C PRO A 59 -6.04 3.08 8.32
N THR A 60 -5.53 2.07 9.02
CA THR A 60 -5.65 1.94 10.47
C THR A 60 -4.25 1.92 11.09
N LEU A 61 -4.00 2.76 12.10
CA LEU A 61 -2.77 2.65 12.90
C LEU A 61 -2.82 1.36 13.72
N SER A 62 -1.95 0.42 13.37
CA SER A 62 -1.83 -0.86 14.07
C SER A 62 -0.86 -0.74 15.24
N GLU A 63 0.28 -0.08 15.01
CA GLU A 63 1.32 0.10 16.01
C GLU A 63 1.96 1.48 15.87
N ILE A 64 2.40 2.03 17.01
CA ILE A 64 3.12 3.30 17.10
C ILE A 64 4.34 3.06 17.98
N ASN A 65 5.55 3.23 17.43
CA ASN A 65 6.80 3.11 18.16
C ASN A 65 7.37 4.50 18.49
N GLY A 66 8.23 4.55 19.51
CA GLY A 66 8.93 5.77 19.92
C GLY A 66 8.22 6.58 21.01
N VAL A 67 6.90 6.45 21.16
CA VAL A 67 6.12 7.16 22.20
C VAL A 67 5.40 6.21 23.14
N LYS A 68 5.33 6.58 24.43
CA LYS A 68 4.62 5.80 25.48
C LYS A 68 3.46 6.55 26.12
N ASN A 69 3.37 7.86 25.90
CA ASN A 69 2.32 8.68 26.46
C ASN A 69 1.01 8.41 25.74
N GLN A 70 0.01 7.95 26.51
CA GLN A 70 -1.28 7.54 25.96
C GLN A 70 -2.03 8.70 25.30
N GLU A 71 -1.95 9.92 25.83
CA GLU A 71 -2.64 11.08 25.24
C GLU A 71 -2.07 11.44 23.85
N ILE A 72 -0.77 11.26 23.67
CA ILE A 72 -0.11 11.46 22.39
C ILE A 72 -0.53 10.37 21.41
N ILE A 73 -0.50 9.11 21.84
CA ILE A 73 -0.95 7.94 21.05
C ILE A 73 -2.41 8.13 20.61
N ASP A 74 -3.30 8.50 21.52
CA ASP A 74 -4.72 8.71 21.24
C ASP A 74 -4.93 9.85 20.22
N SER A 75 -4.14 10.92 20.34
CA SER A 75 -4.17 12.03 19.38
C SER A 75 -3.74 11.59 17.99
N LEU A 76 -2.69 10.77 17.87
CA LEU A 76 -2.20 10.22 16.61
C LEU A 76 -3.22 9.27 15.97
N ILE A 77 -3.82 8.38 16.77
CA ILE A 77 -4.89 7.47 16.32
C ILE A 77 -6.10 8.25 15.84
N ASN A 78 -6.53 9.26 16.59
CA ASN A 78 -7.67 10.08 16.18
C ASN A 78 -7.38 10.85 14.90
N LYS A 79 -6.16 11.38 14.75
CA LYS A 79 -5.79 12.11 13.52
C LYS A 79 -5.74 11.21 12.30
N THR A 80 -5.38 9.93 12.46
CA THR A 80 -5.34 8.95 11.37
C THR A 80 -6.71 8.77 10.70
N LYS A 81 -7.81 8.96 11.43
CA LYS A 81 -9.18 8.87 10.86
C LYS A 81 -9.46 9.95 9.81
N GLU A 82 -8.66 11.02 9.79
CA GLU A 82 -8.74 12.12 8.82
C GLU A 82 -7.73 11.98 7.67
N VAL A 83 -6.87 10.95 7.72
CA VAL A 83 -5.89 10.70 6.67
C VAL A 83 -6.60 10.14 5.43
N GLU A 84 -6.16 10.58 4.27
CA GLU A 84 -6.69 10.10 3.01
C GLU A 84 -6.35 8.63 2.78
N ARG A 85 -7.25 7.93 2.06
CA ARG A 85 -7.00 6.57 1.62
C ARG A 85 -5.67 6.44 0.90
N PHE A 86 -4.93 5.40 1.23
CA PHE A 86 -3.74 4.97 0.52
C PHE A 86 -4.14 4.38 -0.84
N TYR A 87 -3.15 4.19 -1.70
CA TYR A 87 -3.32 3.21 -2.77
C TYR A 87 -3.20 1.81 -2.16
N PRO A 88 -4.22 0.94 -2.27
CA PRO A 88 -4.14 -0.41 -1.76
C PRO A 88 -3.17 -1.23 -2.62
N ARG A 89 -2.69 -2.34 -2.04
CA ARG A 89 -1.83 -3.27 -2.78
C ARG A 89 -2.60 -3.87 -3.95
N ALA A 90 -2.15 -3.61 -5.17
CA ALA A 90 -2.65 -4.30 -6.35
C ALA A 90 -1.79 -5.54 -6.63
N LYS A 91 -2.41 -6.72 -6.60
CA LYS A 91 -1.80 -7.96 -7.13
C LYS A 91 -2.65 -8.47 -8.28
N LYS A 92 -2.02 -8.83 -9.41
CA LYS A 92 -2.74 -9.48 -10.51
C LYS A 92 -3.18 -10.89 -10.09
N TRP A 93 -4.47 -11.19 -10.19
CA TRP A 93 -4.94 -12.58 -10.29
C TRP A 93 -4.62 -13.07 -11.70
N CYS A 94 -3.60 -13.92 -11.84
CA CYS A 94 -3.35 -14.61 -13.10
C CYS A 94 -4.41 -15.72 -13.27
N SER A 95 -5.56 -15.38 -13.87
CA SER A 95 -6.45 -16.39 -14.45
C SER A 95 -5.76 -16.98 -15.66
N ARG A 96 -5.02 -18.09 -15.48
CA ARG A 96 -4.63 -18.96 -16.60
C ARG A 96 -5.93 -19.51 -17.20
N THR A 97 -6.33 -18.99 -18.36
CA THR A 97 -7.27 -19.68 -19.23
C THR A 97 -6.69 -21.05 -19.58
N LEU A 98 -7.34 -22.11 -19.13
CA LEU A 98 -7.10 -23.48 -19.59
C LEU A 98 -7.43 -23.52 -21.08
N ASN A 99 -6.41 -23.47 -21.94
CA ASN A 99 -6.54 -23.90 -23.33
C ASN A 99 -6.75 -25.42 -23.33
N ILE A 100 -8.02 -25.85 -23.30
CA ILE A 100 -8.38 -27.20 -23.73
C ILE A 100 -8.42 -27.14 -25.26
N LEU A 101 -7.29 -27.44 -25.91
CA LEU A 101 -7.27 -27.78 -27.32
C LEU A 101 -7.95 -29.15 -27.47
N HIS A 102 -9.19 -29.15 -27.96
CA HIS A 102 -9.79 -30.34 -28.56
C HIS A 102 -9.03 -30.64 -29.86
N GLU A 103 -8.01 -31.49 -29.80
CA GLU A 103 -7.49 -32.18 -30.98
C GLU A 103 -8.45 -33.31 -31.35
N THR A 104 -9.41 -33.03 -32.24
CA THR A 104 -10.04 -34.10 -33.03
C THR A 104 -9.30 -34.21 -34.35
N HIS A 105 -8.31 -35.10 -34.37
CA HIS A 105 -7.67 -35.60 -35.57
C HIS A 105 -8.68 -36.51 -36.31
N ILE A 106 -9.17 -36.10 -37.48
CA ILE A 106 -9.91 -36.98 -38.39
C ILE A 106 -8.95 -37.34 -39.54
N PRO A 107 -8.43 -38.58 -39.62
CA PRO A 107 -7.69 -38.99 -40.80
C PRO A 107 -8.68 -39.23 -41.96
N SER A 108 -8.50 -38.49 -43.05
CA SER A 108 -9.12 -38.75 -44.34
C SER A 108 -8.54 -40.04 -44.94
N LEU A 109 -9.36 -41.09 -45.05
CA LEU A 109 -9.06 -42.23 -45.92
C LEU A 109 -9.37 -41.85 -47.37
N GLN A 110 -8.31 -41.78 -48.18
CA GLN A 110 -8.40 -41.86 -49.63
C GLN A 110 -8.48 -43.33 -50.08
N SER A 111 -9.19 -43.48 -51.21
CA SER A 111 -9.41 -44.66 -52.07
C SER A 111 -10.51 -45.64 -51.70
#